data_AF-A0A939DHB2-F1
#
_entry.id   AF-A0A939DHB2-F1
#
_cell.length_a   1.000
_cell.length_b   1.000
_cell.length_c   1.000
_cell.angle_alpha   90.00
_cell.angle_beta   90.00
_cell.angle_gamma   90.00
#
_symmetry.space_group_name_H-M   'P 1'
#
loop_
_entity.id
_entity.type
_entity.pdbx_description
1 polymer ?
#
loop_
_entity_poly.entity_id
_entity_poly.type
_entity_poly.pdbx_seq_one_letter_code
_entity_poly.pdbx_strand_id
1 'polypeptide(L)'
;MDLIEMGAQLLSEKLGLNVDPATITAALGQLLGDGQGNLDLAGLASRMTENGGLEAILGSWLGDGSNSPISADSILGLLGEGRVSDFAGQVGTDTGSAAQGLSEVLPQLMDKASSGGNLLSSVGGLGGLMNAAGSLFKS
;
A
#
# COMPACT_ATOMS: atom_id res chain seq x y z
N MET A 1 5.49 -13.41 -7.05
CA MET A 1 4.31 -12.56 -7.22
C MET A 1 4.60 -11.32 -6.41
N ASP A 2 4.75 -10.21 -7.10
CA ASP A 2 5.06 -8.94 -6.46
C ASP A 2 3.81 -8.37 -5.79
N LEU A 3 3.99 -7.53 -4.77
CA LEU A 3 2.85 -6.92 -4.04
C LEU A 3 1.94 -6.13 -4.98
N ILE A 4 2.52 -5.47 -5.98
CA ILE A 4 1.76 -4.70 -6.98
C ILE A 4 0.89 -5.60 -7.86
N GLU A 5 1.39 -6.77 -8.25
CA GLU A 5 0.62 -7.76 -9.03
C GLU A 5 -0.52 -8.33 -8.18
N MET A 6 -0.24 -8.65 -6.90
CA MET A 6 -1.27 -9.12 -5.96
C MET A 6 -2.34 -8.05 -5.76
N GLY A 7 -1.95 -6.79 -5.60
CA GLY A 7 -2.89 -5.67 -5.46
C GLY A 7 -3.76 -5.48 -6.69
N ALA A 8 -3.18 -5.58 -7.88
CA ALA A 8 -3.91 -5.52 -9.14
C ALA A 8 -4.92 -6.67 -9.29
N GLN A 9 -4.53 -7.90 -8.92
CA GLN A 9 -5.42 -9.07 -8.95
C GLN A 9 -6.58 -8.92 -7.96
N LEU A 10 -6.29 -8.54 -6.71
CA LEU A 10 -7.33 -8.31 -5.70
C LEU A 10 -8.29 -7.20 -6.13
N LEU A 11 -7.80 -6.11 -6.71
CA LEU A 11 -8.66 -5.03 -7.24
C LEU A 11 -9.53 -5.52 -8.40
N SER A 12 -8.97 -6.29 -9.32
CA SER A 12 -9.71 -6.87 -10.43
C SER A 12 -10.85 -7.78 -9.95
N GLU A 13 -10.58 -8.63 -8.96
CA GLU A 13 -11.56 -9.54 -8.37
C GLU A 13 -12.66 -8.78 -7.61
N LYS A 14 -12.27 -7.76 -6.84
CA LYS A 14 -13.20 -6.97 -6.01
C LYS A 14 -14.12 -6.07 -6.82
N LEU A 15 -13.57 -5.41 -7.84
CA LEU A 15 -14.30 -4.46 -8.66
C LEU A 15 -14.92 -5.12 -9.90
N GLY A 16 -14.64 -6.40 -10.16
CA GLY A 16 -15.12 -7.10 -11.35
C GLY A 16 -14.63 -6.43 -12.64
N LEU A 17 -13.41 -5.88 -12.62
CA LEU A 17 -12.85 -5.12 -13.72
C LEU A 17 -12.63 -6.02 -14.94
N ASN A 18 -13.03 -5.53 -16.11
CA ASN A 18 -12.80 -6.20 -17.38
C ASN A 18 -11.69 -5.51 -18.18
N VAL A 19 -10.62 -5.11 -17.49
CA VAL A 19 -9.41 -4.50 -18.08
C VAL A 19 -8.20 -5.42 -17.86
N ASP A 20 -7.17 -5.27 -18.70
CA ASP A 20 -5.98 -6.09 -18.61
C ASP A 20 -5.27 -5.92 -17.25
N PRO A 21 -4.79 -7.01 -16.60
CA PRO A 21 -4.06 -6.93 -15.34
C PRO A 21 -2.84 -6.00 -15.38
N ALA A 22 -2.19 -5.90 -16.54
CA ALA A 22 -1.07 -4.98 -16.76
C ALA A 22 -1.49 -3.51 -16.64
N THR A 23 -2.69 -3.16 -17.12
CA THR A 23 -3.26 -1.81 -16.98
C THR A 23 -3.55 -1.48 -15.53
N ILE A 24 -4.14 -2.42 -14.78
CA ILE A 24 -4.41 -2.25 -13.35
C ILE A 24 -3.08 -2.08 -12.58
N THR A 25 -2.08 -2.89 -12.90
CA THR A 25 -0.75 -2.83 -12.28
C THR A 25 -0.09 -1.48 -12.55
N ALA A 26 -0.14 -0.99 -13.79
CA ALA A 26 0.40 0.32 -14.15
C ALA A 26 -0.34 1.47 -13.43
N ALA A 27 -1.67 1.42 -13.39
CA ALA A 27 -2.49 2.42 -12.71
C ALA A 27 -2.22 2.43 -11.19
N LEU A 28 -2.12 1.24 -10.58
CA LEU A 28 -1.79 1.09 -9.16
C LEU A 28 -0.38 1.61 -8.86
N GLY A 29 0.59 1.34 -9.74
CA GLY A 29 1.95 1.87 -9.63
C GLY A 29 2.03 3.39 -9.80
N GLN A 30 1.15 4.00 -10.58
CA GLN A 30 1.07 5.47 -10.65
C GLN A 30 0.45 6.08 -9.39
N LEU A 31 -0.55 5.42 -8.81
CA LEU A 31 -1.25 5.89 -7.62
C LEU A 31 -0.42 5.74 -6.35
N LEU A 32 0.23 4.59 -6.19
CA LEU A 32 0.87 4.15 -4.95
C LEU A 32 2.35 3.80 -5.13
N GLY A 33 2.94 4.01 -6.30
CA GLY A 33 4.31 3.60 -6.55
C GLY A 33 5.37 4.54 -6.00
N ASP A 34 6.56 3.98 -5.79
CA ASP A 34 7.76 4.71 -5.37
C ASP A 34 8.55 5.33 -6.55
N GLY A 35 8.04 5.17 -7.79
CA GLY A 35 8.71 5.57 -9.03
C GLY A 35 9.78 4.60 -9.52
N GLN A 36 10.05 3.50 -8.79
CA GLN A 36 11.02 2.45 -9.13
C GLN A 36 10.35 1.14 -9.57
N GLY A 37 9.02 1.15 -9.67
CA GLY A 37 8.21 -0.02 -10.05
C GLY A 37 7.68 -0.82 -8.85
N ASN A 38 7.91 -0.36 -7.61
CA ASN A 38 7.34 -0.96 -6.41
C ASN A 38 6.26 -0.06 -5.81
N LEU A 39 5.54 -0.56 -4.79
CA LEU A 39 4.60 0.22 -4.00
C LEU A 39 5.32 0.99 -2.89
N ASP A 40 5.04 2.29 -2.76
CA ASP A 40 5.46 3.17 -1.67
C ASP A 40 4.55 2.99 -0.43
N LEU A 41 4.59 1.80 0.15
CA LEU A 41 3.82 1.49 1.37
C LEU A 41 4.35 2.25 2.60
N ALA A 42 5.64 2.59 2.61
CA ALA A 42 6.24 3.40 3.66
C ALA A 42 5.72 4.85 3.62
N GLY A 43 5.64 5.46 2.43
CA GLY A 43 5.02 6.77 2.26
C GLY A 43 3.53 6.75 2.56
N LEU A 44 2.82 5.68 2.20
CA LEU A 44 1.42 5.50 2.60
C LEU A 44 1.26 5.45 4.12
N ALA A 45 2.09 4.68 4.81
CA ALA A 45 2.12 4.60 6.27
C ALA A 45 2.40 5.98 6.91
N SER A 46 3.38 6.73 6.38
CA SER A 46 3.65 8.11 6.83
C SER A 46 2.40 8.99 6.74
N ARG A 47 1.72 8.99 5.58
CA ARG A 47 0.50 9.78 5.39
C ARG A 47 -0.63 9.36 6.34
N MET A 48 -0.75 8.07 6.66
CA MET A 48 -1.75 7.60 7.62
C MET A 48 -1.45 8.12 9.03
N THR A 49 -0.18 8.13 9.45
CA THR A 49 0.21 8.71 10.73
C THR A 49 -0.03 10.23 10.77
N GLU A 50 0.25 10.94 9.67
CA GLU A 50 0.02 12.38 9.55
C GLU A 50 -1.47 12.77 9.59
N ASN A 51 -2.38 11.86 9.20
CA ASN A 51 -3.82 12.11 9.23
C ASN A 51 -4.43 12.10 10.66
N GLY A 52 -3.65 11.82 11.71
CA GLY A 52 -4.03 11.99 13.12
C GLY A 52 -5.17 11.11 13.65
N GLY A 53 -5.76 10.27 12.79
CA GLY A 53 -6.83 9.32 13.15
C GLY A 53 -6.68 7.93 12.54
N LEU A 54 -5.70 7.73 11.66
CA LEU A 54 -5.47 6.45 10.99
C LEU A 54 -4.32 5.65 11.61
N GLU A 55 -3.65 6.16 12.64
CA GLU A 55 -2.53 5.48 13.32
C GLU A 55 -2.94 4.12 13.92
N ALA A 56 -4.09 4.06 14.59
CA ALA A 56 -4.60 2.81 15.16
C ALA A 56 -4.97 1.80 14.07
N ILE A 57 -5.51 2.28 12.94
CA ILE A 57 -5.83 1.46 11.77
C ILE A 57 -4.53 0.91 11.17
N LEU A 58 -3.55 1.77 10.92
CA LEU A 58 -2.22 1.37 10.44
C LEU A 58 -1.57 0.35 11.38
N GLY A 59 -1.63 0.58 12.69
CA GLY A 59 -1.12 -0.36 13.70
C GLY A 59 -1.76 -1.75 13.59
N SER A 60 -3.07 -1.81 13.29
CA SER A 60 -3.74 -3.09 13.05
C SER A 60 -3.28 -3.79 11.77
N TRP A 61 -2.90 -3.03 10.74
CA TRP A 61 -2.38 -3.57 9.48
C TRP A 61 -0.93 -4.03 9.58
N LEU A 62 -0.17 -3.51 10.53
CA LEU A 62 1.23 -3.87 10.74
C LEU A 62 1.40 -5.02 11.74
N GLY A 63 0.39 -5.30 12.57
CA GLY A 63 0.41 -6.37 13.56
C GLY A 63 -0.19 -7.68 13.04
N ASP A 64 -0.10 -8.75 13.85
CA ASP A 64 -0.56 -10.10 13.49
C ASP A 64 -2.08 -10.32 13.68
N GLY A 65 -2.84 -9.24 13.91
CA GLY A 65 -4.27 -9.27 14.17
C GLY A 65 -5.11 -9.15 12.90
N SER A 66 -6.44 -9.05 13.07
CA SER A 66 -7.31 -8.71 11.94
C SER A 66 -7.09 -7.25 11.51
N ASN A 67 -6.94 -7.03 10.21
CA ASN A 67 -6.84 -5.69 9.65
C ASN A 67 -8.12 -4.88 9.87
N SER A 68 -8.00 -3.71 10.48
CA SER A 68 -9.15 -2.81 10.65
C SER A 68 -9.61 -2.26 9.30
N PRO A 69 -10.94 -2.13 9.06
CA PRO A 69 -11.43 -1.53 7.84
C PRO A 69 -11.11 -0.03 7.80
N ILE A 70 -10.95 0.51 6.59
CA ILE A 70 -10.87 1.94 6.31
C ILE A 70 -12.01 2.32 5.36
N SER A 71 -12.56 3.53 5.47
CA SER A 71 -13.65 3.96 4.58
C SER A 71 -13.12 4.47 3.24
N ALA A 72 -13.96 4.43 2.20
CA ALA A 72 -13.67 5.03 0.90
C ALA A 72 -13.36 6.53 1.03
N ASP A 73 -14.10 7.28 1.86
CA ASP A 73 -13.82 8.70 2.12
C ASP A 73 -12.43 8.92 2.74
N SER A 74 -12.00 8.02 3.63
CA SER A 74 -10.66 8.09 4.23
C SER A 74 -9.58 7.81 3.19
N ILE A 75 -9.83 6.89 2.25
CA ILE A 75 -8.94 6.65 1.10
C ILE A 75 -8.84 7.88 0.21
N LEU A 76 -9.96 8.53 -0.10
CA LEU A 76 -9.97 9.76 -0.90
C LEU A 76 -9.23 10.90 -0.18
N GLY A 77 -9.36 11.03 1.14
CA GLY A 77 -8.60 12.00 1.93
C GLY A 77 -7.10 11.70 1.96
N LEU A 78 -6.73 10.43 2.10
CA LEU A 78 -5.35 9.97 2.23
C LEU A 78 -4.56 10.02 0.91
N LEU A 79 -5.19 9.55 -0.17
CA LEU A 79 -4.60 9.50 -1.51
C LEU A 79 -4.91 10.73 -2.34
N GLY A 80 -5.91 11.52 -1.97
CA GLY A 80 -6.39 12.65 -2.77
C GLY A 80 -7.34 12.18 -3.87
N GLU A 81 -8.53 12.77 -3.90
CA GLU A 81 -9.61 12.44 -4.82
C GLU A 81 -9.19 12.46 -6.30
N GLY A 82 -8.39 13.45 -6.72
CA GLY A 82 -7.92 13.55 -8.11
C GLY A 82 -7.11 12.34 -8.55
N ARG A 83 -6.19 11.85 -7.71
CA ARG A 83 -5.37 10.66 -8.03
C ARG A 83 -6.21 9.39 -8.09
N VAL A 84 -7.19 9.26 -7.19
CA VAL A 84 -8.12 8.13 -7.20
C VAL A 84 -9.03 8.17 -8.42
N SER A 85 -9.46 9.37 -8.84
CA SER A 85 -10.24 9.57 -10.05
C SER A 85 -9.46 9.22 -11.31
N ASP A 86 -8.19 9.62 -11.39
CA ASP A 86 -7.29 9.26 -12.49
C ASP A 86 -7.12 7.73 -12.57
N PHE A 87 -6.87 7.08 -11.44
CA PHE A 87 -6.83 5.61 -11.35
C PHE A 87 -8.15 4.98 -11.83
N ALA A 88 -9.28 5.49 -11.36
CA ALA A 88 -10.61 4.98 -11.73
C ALA A 88 -10.84 5.06 -13.24
N GLY A 89 -10.48 6.18 -13.86
CA GLY A 89 -10.58 6.38 -15.31
C GLY A 89 -9.70 5.40 -16.11
N GLN A 90 -8.51 5.07 -15.60
CA GLN A 90 -7.62 4.10 -16.27
C GLN A 90 -8.15 2.68 -16.22
N VAL A 91 -8.78 2.29 -15.10
CA VAL A 91 -9.30 0.93 -14.92
C VAL A 91 -10.77 0.77 -15.35
N GLY A 92 -11.40 1.85 -15.81
CA GLY A 92 -12.76 1.83 -16.34
C GLY A 92 -13.84 1.75 -15.26
N THR A 93 -13.63 2.39 -14.11
CA THR A 93 -14.60 2.48 -13.00
C THR A 93 -14.83 3.93 -12.58
N ASP A 94 -15.73 4.16 -11.62
CA ASP A 94 -15.94 5.48 -11.02
C ASP A 94 -15.07 5.67 -9.75
N THR A 95 -14.83 6.93 -9.38
CA THR A 95 -13.98 7.30 -8.24
C THR A 95 -14.45 6.66 -6.92
N GLY A 96 -15.76 6.53 -6.70
CA GLY A 96 -16.32 5.92 -5.49
C GLY A 96 -16.06 4.42 -5.43
N SER A 97 -16.32 3.72 -6.52
CA SER A 97 -16.00 2.29 -6.67
C SER A 97 -14.50 2.04 -6.53
N ALA A 98 -13.65 2.85 -7.16
CA ALA A 98 -12.20 2.76 -7.01
C ALA A 98 -11.76 2.94 -5.55
N ALA A 99 -12.25 3.96 -4.86
CA ALA A 99 -11.96 4.22 -3.46
C ALA A 99 -12.42 3.06 -2.56
N GLN A 100 -13.59 2.49 -2.83
CA GLN A 100 -14.08 1.30 -2.14
C GLN A 100 -13.15 0.09 -2.38
N GLY A 101 -12.80 -0.22 -3.63
CA GLY A 101 -11.86 -1.30 -3.93
C GLY A 101 -10.51 -1.12 -3.24
N LEU A 102 -9.95 0.08 -3.27
CA LEU A 102 -8.70 0.41 -2.58
C LEU A 102 -8.83 0.22 -1.07
N SER A 103 -9.96 0.60 -0.47
CA SER A 103 -10.21 0.44 0.97
C SER A 103 -10.21 -1.03 1.44
N GLU A 104 -10.58 -1.97 0.56
CA GLU A 104 -10.58 -3.39 0.86
C GLU A 104 -9.23 -4.08 0.59
N VAL A 105 -8.46 -3.55 -0.36
CA VAL A 105 -7.20 -4.15 -0.83
C VAL A 105 -5.98 -3.62 -0.07
N LEU A 106 -5.93 -2.31 0.20
CA LEU A 106 -4.80 -1.68 0.90
C LEU A 106 -4.46 -2.32 2.26
N PRO A 107 -5.43 -2.67 3.13
CA PRO A 107 -5.12 -3.32 4.40
C PRO A 107 -4.36 -4.64 4.21
N GLN A 108 -4.77 -5.45 3.23
CA GLN A 108 -4.15 -6.74 2.93
C GLN A 108 -2.76 -6.58 2.32
N LEU A 109 -2.55 -5.55 1.48
CA LEU A 109 -1.24 -5.25 0.91
C LEU A 109 -0.24 -4.83 1.99
N MET A 110 -0.67 -3.97 2.93
CA MET A 110 0.15 -3.49 4.03
C MET A 110 0.55 -4.64 4.97
N ASP A 111 -0.42 -5.46 5.37
CA ASP A 111 -0.20 -6.64 6.21
C ASP A 111 0.76 -7.64 5.56
N LYS A 112 0.58 -7.91 4.27
CA LYS A 112 1.49 -8.79 3.54
C LYS A 112 2.91 -8.22 3.45
N ALA A 113 3.05 -6.91 3.29
CA ALA A 113 4.35 -6.24 3.26
C ALA A 113 5.04 -6.20 4.64
N SER A 114 4.24 -6.11 5.71
CA SER A 114 4.72 -6.15 7.11
C SER A 114 5.22 -7.55 7.47
N SER A 115 4.37 -8.56 7.31
CA SER A 115 4.69 -9.97 7.61
C SER A 115 5.80 -10.55 6.73
N GLY A 116 5.97 -10.03 5.50
CA GLY A 116 7.07 -10.38 4.61
C GLY A 116 8.43 -9.78 4.96
N GLY A 117 8.54 -8.94 6.01
CA GLY A 117 9.79 -8.30 6.43
C GLY A 117 10.27 -7.16 5.51
N ASN A 118 9.52 -6.83 4.47
CA ASN A 118 9.93 -5.84 3.46
C ASN A 118 9.77 -4.40 3.97
N LEU A 119 8.75 -4.14 4.81
CA LEU A 119 8.57 -2.84 5.45
C LEU A 119 9.65 -2.57 6.51
N LEU A 120 10.03 -3.59 7.29
CA LEU A 120 11.14 -3.48 8.24
C LEU A 120 12.49 -3.31 7.51
N SER A 121 12.64 -3.92 6.33
CA SER A 121 13.82 -3.76 5.48
C SER A 121 13.96 -2.34 4.92
N SER A 122 12.85 -1.71 4.51
CA SER A 122 12.83 -0.36 3.94
C SER A 122 12.89 0.75 5.00
N VAL A 123 12.36 0.52 6.20
CA VAL A 123 12.37 1.50 7.30
C VAL A 123 13.61 1.38 8.21
N GLY A 124 14.29 0.23 8.23
CA GLY A 124 15.47 0.05 9.10
C GLY A 124 16.04 -1.36 9.10
N GLY A 125 16.22 -1.96 7.92
CA GLY A 125 16.61 -3.35 7.80
C GLY A 125 17.91 -3.71 8.55
N LEU A 126 18.02 -5.00 8.85
CA LEU A 126 19.15 -5.75 9.41
C LEU A 126 20.53 -5.45 8.81
N GLY A 127 20.61 -4.79 7.64
CA GLY A 127 21.83 -4.18 7.12
C GLY A 127 22.38 -3.03 7.98
N GLY A 128 21.52 -2.21 8.60
CA GLY A 128 21.93 -1.12 9.50
C GLY A 128 22.51 -1.63 10.83
N LEU A 129 21.92 -2.71 11.35
CA LEU A 129 22.37 -3.34 12.61
C LEU A 129 23.62 -4.21 12.40
N MET A 130 23.77 -4.89 11.26
CA MET A 130 24.98 -5.65 10.93
C MET A 130 26.19 -4.72 10.72
N ASN A 131 25.99 -3.53 10.14
CA ASN A 131 27.06 -2.53 10.01
C ASN A 131 27.44 -1.90 11.37
N ALA A 132 26.45 -1.62 12.22
CA ALA A 132 26.70 -1.15 13.58
C ALA A 132 27.40 -2.20 14.45
N ALA A 133 27.01 -3.48 14.35
CA ALA A 133 27.67 -4.58 15.05
C ALA A 133 29.10 -4.83 14.51
N GLY A 134 29.29 -4.77 13.19
CA GLY A 134 30.63 -4.89 12.58
C GLY A 134 31.59 -3.78 12.98
N SER A 135 31.08 -2.57 13.24
CA SER A 135 31.86 -1.43 13.75
C SER A 135 32.31 -1.59 15.20
N LEU A 136 31.65 -2.42 16.01
CA LEU A 136 32.02 -2.65 17.42
C LEU A 136 33.07 -3.75 17.58
N PHE A 137 33.10 -4.72 16.67
CA PHE A 137 34.09 -5.81 16.68
C PHE A 137 35.39 -5.46 15.96
N LYS A 138 35.46 -4.32 15.28
CA LYS A 138 36.69 -3.78 14.68
C LYS A 138 37.24 -2.66 15.57
N SER A 139 37.56 -3.00 16.81
CA SER A 139 38.36 -2.19 17.74
C SER A 139 39.74 -2.81 17.90
#